data_AF-A0A1Y3BHS1-F1
#
_entry.id   AF-A0A1Y3BHS1-F1
#
_cell.length_a   1.000
_cell.length_b   1.000
_cell.length_c   1.000
_cell.angle_alpha   90.00
_cell.angle_beta   90.00
_cell.angle_gamma   90.00
#
_symmetry.space_group_name_H-M   'P 1'
#
loop_
_entity.id
_entity.type
_entity.pdbx_description
1 polymer ?
#
loop_
_entity_poly.entity_id
_entity_poly.type
_entity_poly.pdbx_seq_one_letter_code
_entity_poly.pdbx_strand_id
1 'polypeptide(L)' 'MIKTLIECVRLCTFSRYGFQQIQVDSYFIQTRLWRFASDEKIIVNLIDEVITSSKKRCMDPIGMERSVSVYYFITGNL' A
#
# COMPACT_ATOMS: atom_id res chain seq x y z
N MET A 1 1.71 -3.93 15.42
CA MET A 1 0.96 -3.02 14.51
C MET A 1 0.88 -3.57 13.09
N ILE A 2 1.99 -3.92 12.42
CA ILE A 2 1.96 -4.45 11.04
C ILE A 2 1.36 -5.87 10.92
N LYS A 3 1.65 -6.77 11.87
CA LYS A 3 1.04 -8.11 11.88
C LYS A 3 -0.50 -8.05 11.92
N THR A 4 -1.05 -7.03 12.57
CA THR A 4 -2.49 -6.77 12.63
C THR A 4 -3.04 -6.26 11.29
N LEU A 5 -2.27 -5.44 10.55
CA LEU A 5 -2.65 -4.97 9.22
C LEU A 5 -2.68 -6.12 8.21
N ILE A 6 -1.70 -7.04 8.27
CA ILE A 6 -1.67 -8.24 7.42
C ILE A 6 -2.87 -9.14 7.70
N GLU A 7 -3.24 -9.33 8.98
CA GLU A 7 -4.41 -10.15 9.33
C GLU A 7 -5.75 -9.47 8.94
N CYS A 8 -5.86 -8.15 9.10
CA CYS A 8 -7.01 -7.38 8.60
C CYS A 8 -7.15 -7.44 7.10
N VAL A 9 -6.02 -7.32 6.38
CA VAL A 9 -5.97 -7.58 4.93
C VAL A 9 -6.57 -8.96 4.76
N ARG A 10 -5.98 -10.04 5.30
CA ARG A 10 -6.40 -11.46 5.12
C ARG A 10 -7.91 -11.74 5.22
N LEU A 11 -8.66 -10.99 6.03
CA LEU A 11 -10.11 -11.17 6.23
C LEU A 11 -11.01 -10.36 5.26
N CYS A 12 -10.48 -9.42 4.47
CA CYS A 12 -11.29 -8.53 3.61
C CYS A 12 -11.10 -8.78 2.11
N THR A 13 -12.16 -8.97 1.34
CA THR A 13 -12.12 -8.93 -0.13
C THR A 13 -12.16 -7.48 -0.62
N PHE A 14 -11.32 -7.15 -1.61
CA PHE A 14 -11.22 -5.78 -2.13
C PHE A 14 -11.84 -5.65 -3.52
N SER A 15 -12.56 -4.54 -3.73
CA SER A 15 -12.84 -4.05 -5.08
C SER A 15 -11.58 -3.43 -5.70
N ARG A 16 -11.61 -3.13 -7.00
CA ARG A 16 -10.53 -2.43 -7.70
C ARG A 16 -10.08 -1.15 -6.97
N TYR A 17 -11.04 -0.30 -6.60
CA TYR A 17 -10.74 0.95 -5.89
C TYR A 17 -10.21 0.72 -4.47
N GLY A 18 -10.69 -0.32 -3.78
CA GLY A 18 -10.15 -0.69 -2.46
C GLY A 18 -8.69 -1.13 -2.54
N PHE A 19 -8.32 -1.90 -3.56
CA PHE A 19 -6.94 -2.28 -3.80
C PHE A 19 -6.06 -1.07 -4.16
N GLN A 20 -6.55 -0.17 -5.00
CA GLN A 20 -5.83 1.06 -5.37
C GLN A 20 -5.59 1.98 -4.16
N GLN A 21 -6.55 2.12 -3.25
CA GLN A 21 -6.37 2.87 -2.00
C GLN A 21 -5.29 2.25 -1.11
N ILE A 22 -5.26 0.92 -0.97
CA ILE A 22 -4.19 0.24 -0.24
C ILE A 22 -2.82 0.52 -0.86
N GLN A 23 -2.73 0.63 -2.19
CA GLN A 23 -1.48 1.04 -2.86
C GLN A 23 -1.05 2.45 -2.44
N VAL A 24 -1.97 3.43 -2.49
CA VAL A 24 -1.67 4.82 -2.09
C VAL A 24 -1.24 4.89 -0.63
N ASP A 25 -2.01 4.30 0.28
CA ASP A 25 -1.75 4.33 1.72
C ASP A 25 -0.39 3.70 2.04
N SER A 26 -0.06 2.60 1.37
CA SER A 26 1.21 1.89 1.57
C SER A 26 2.41 2.73 1.12
N TYR A 27 2.32 3.41 -0.03
CA TYR A 27 3.39 4.31 -0.49
C TYR A 27 3.51 5.56 0.38
N PHE A 28 2.39 6.08 0.89
CA PHE A 28 2.42 7.18 1.84
C PHE A 28 3.12 6.80 3.14
N ILE A 29 2.76 5.64 3.70
CA ILE A 29 3.39 5.10 4.90
C ILE A 29 4.90 4.89 4.67
N GLN A 30 5.31 4.38 3.51
CA GLN A 30 6.73 4.26 3.13
C GLN A 30 7.45 5.62 3.18
N THR A 31 6.87 6.64 2.54
CA THR A 31 7.44 8.00 2.47
C THR A 31 7.46 8.70 3.83
N ARG A 32 6.62 8.28 4.78
CA ARG A 32 6.62 8.83 6.14
C ARG A 32 7.52 8.04 7.09
N LEU A 33 7.64 6.73 6.91
CA LEU A 33 8.37 5.83 7.80
C LEU A 33 9.84 5.62 7.43
N TRP A 34 10.27 5.89 6.19
CA TRP A 34 11.69 5.70 5.80
C TRP A 34 12.66 6.49 6.69
N ARG A 35 12.25 7.66 7.22
CA ARG A 35 13.06 8.46 8.16
C ARG A 35 13.20 7.85 9.55
N PHE A 36 12.38 6.85 9.88
CA PHE A 36 12.32 6.20 11.20
C PHE A 36 12.85 4.76 11.17
N ALA A 37 13.10 4.19 9.99
CA ALA A 37 13.63 2.85 9.84
C ALA A 37 15.14 2.90 9.61
N SER A 38 15.90 2.15 10.41
CA SER A 38 17.36 2.01 10.23
C SER A 38 17.75 1.31 8.92
N ASP A 39 16.83 0.53 8.35
CA ASP A 39 16.99 -0.14 7.07
C ASP A 39 15.72 0.06 6.23
N GLU A 40 15.87 0.82 5.14
CA GLU A 40 14.81 1.11 4.17
C GLU A 40 14.24 -0.18 3.55
N LYS A 41 15.06 -1.22 3.39
CA LYS A 41 14.63 -2.50 2.82
C LYS A 41 13.54 -3.17 3.65
N ILE A 42 13.56 -2.98 4.97
CA ILE A 42 12.53 -3.52 5.86
C ILE A 42 11.17 -2.90 5.51
N ILE A 43 11.13 -1.58 5.33
CA ILE A 43 9.89 -0.87 4.98
C ILE A 43 9.44 -1.26 3.57
N VAL A 44 10.35 -1.33 2.60
CA VAL A 44 10.03 -1.72 1.21
C VAL A 44 9.45 -3.13 1.16
N ASN A 45 10.10 -4.12 1.77
CA ASN A 45 9.65 -5.51 1.76
C ASN A 45 8.27 -5.68 2.40
N LEU A 46 8.03 -4.93 3.48
CA LEU A 46 6.82 -5.02 4.26
C LEU A 46 5.63 -4.38 3.53
N ILE A 47 5.87 -3.28 2.82
CA ILE A 47 4.90 -2.67 1.90
C ILE A 47 4.61 -3.62 0.73
N ASP A 48 5.63 -4.22 0.12
CA ASP A 48 5.46 -5.17 -0.98
C ASP A 48 4.61 -6.39 -0.57
N GLU A 49 4.81 -6.89 0.65
CA GLU A 49 4.03 -7.99 1.22
C GLU A 49 2.55 -7.59 1.41
N VAL A 50 2.26 -6.37 1.85
CA VAL A 50 0.89 -5.83 1.99
C VAL A 50 0.21 -5.69 0.63
N ILE A 51 0.91 -5.12 -0.38
CA ILE A 51 0.36 -4.98 -1.73
C ILE A 51 0.10 -6.34 -2.36
N THR A 52 1.06 -7.26 -2.25
CA THR A 52 0.94 -8.62 -2.80
C THR A 52 -0.21 -9.38 -2.16
N SER A 53 -0.36 -9.28 -0.83
CA SER A 53 -1.44 -9.93 -0.08
C SER A 53 -2.82 -9.34 -0.37
N SER A 54 -2.87 -8.04 -0.67
CA SER A 54 -4.11 -7.35 -1.06
C SER A 54 -4.51 -7.66 -2.49
N LYS A 55 -3.54 -7.70 -3.42
CA LYS A 55 -3.74 -8.05 -4.83
C LYS A 55 -4.36 -9.43 -4.99
N LYS A 56 -3.86 -10.42 -4.23
CA LYS A 56 -4.37 -11.81 -4.25
C LYS A 56 -5.84 -11.93 -3.84
N ARG A 57 -6.41 -10.90 -3.20
CA ARG A 57 -7.78 -10.91 -2.65
C ARG A 57 -8.62 -9.76 -3.21
N CYS A 58 -8.12 -9.14 -4.27
CA CYS A 58 -8.87 -8.19 -5.07
C CYS A 58 -9.60 -8.93 -6.18
N MET A 59 -10.89 -8.64 -6.35
CA MET A 59 -11.72 -9.25 -7.40
C MET A 59 -11.35 -8.77 -8.81
N ASP A 60 -10.73 -7.59 -8.92
CA ASP A 60 -10.24 -7.00 -10.17
C ASP A 60 -8.90 -6.27 -9.89
N PRO A 61 -7.77 -7.00 -9.86
CA PRO A 61 -6.48 -6.50 -9.38
C PRO A 61 -5.78 -5.61 -10.42
N ILE A 62 -6.43 -4.53 -10.85
CA ILE A 62 -5.85 -3.51 -11.70
C ILE A 62 -5.12 -2.50 -10.82
N GLY A 63 -3.79 -2.51 -10.92
CA GLY A 63 -2.93 -1.56 -10.22
C GLY A 63 -3.23 -0.11 -10.62
N MET A 64 -2.97 0.80 -9.69
CA MET A 64 -3.12 2.23 -9.96
C MET A 64 -2.11 2.68 -11.02
N GLU A 65 -2.58 3.48 -11.98
CA GLU A 65 -1.67 4.06 -12.98
C GLU A 65 -0.65 4.98 -12.32
N ARG A 66 0.59 4.90 -12.78
CA ARG A 66 1.72 5.68 -12.24
C ARG A 66 1.44 7.18 -12.22
N SER A 67 0.70 7.69 -13.22
CA SER A 67 0.29 9.10 -13.33
C SER A 67 -0.61 9.54 -12.18
N VAL A 68 -1.52 8.68 -11.73
CA VAL A 68 -2.43 8.96 -10.61
C VAL A 68 -1.66 8.95 -9.29
N SER A 69 -0.72 8.00 -9.12
CA SER A 69 0.14 7.95 -7.92
C SER A 69 0.96 9.23 -7.78
N VAL A 70 1.56 9.70 -8.88
CA VAL A 70 2.32 10.95 -8.88
C VAL A 70 1.41 12.12 -8.53
N TYR A 71 0.22 12.23 -9.13
CA TYR A 71 -0.73 13.32 -8.86
C TYR A 71 -1.09 13.47 -7.38
N TYR A 72 -1.36 12.36 -6.67
CA TYR A 72 -1.63 12.37 -5.23
C TYR A 72 -0.40 12.79 -4.40
N PHE A 73 0.81 12.42 -4.83
CA PHE A 73 2.04 12.86 -4.20
C PHE A 73 2.30 14.38 -4.36
N ILE A 74 2.08 14.94 -5.55
CA ILE A 74 2.33 16.39 -5.82
C ILE A 74 1.27 17.29 -5.22
N THR A 75 0.00 16.86 -5.20
CA THR A 75 -1.10 17.71 -4.71
C THR A 75 -1.19 17.77 -3.19
N GLY A 76 -0.38 17.00 -2.47
CA GLY A 76 -0.37 17.03 -1.01
C GLY A 76 -1.73 16.71 -0.38
N ASN A 77 -2.61 15.99 -1.10
CA ASN A 77 -3.82 15.40 -0.54
C ASN A 77 -3.45 14.16 0.28
N LEU A 78 -2.62 14.41 1.30
CA LEU A 78 -2.07 13.51 2.29
C LEU A 78 -2.02 14.21 3.64
#